data_AF-A0AAJ0QTJ2-F1
#
_entry.id   AF-A0AAJ0QTJ2-F1
#
_cell.length_a   1.000
_cell.length_b   1.000
_cell.length_c   1.000
_cell.angle_alpha   90.00
_cell.angle_beta   90.00
_cell.angle_gamma   90.00
#
_symmetry.space_group_name_H-M   'P 1'
#
loop_
_entity.id
_entity.type
_entity.pdbx_description
1 polymer ?
#
loop_
_entity_poly.entity_id
_entity_poly.type
_entity_poly.pdbx_seq_one_letter_code
_entity_poly.pdbx_strand_id
1 'polypeptide(L)'
;MKTSEFVSQARDEIYQGWTQNSYRTDQGVCVLGALDRVALHNLHQGPEETVKARAKAQKEIEKMAEELFPDVWNGSIPALNDSFSTTKDDVLNLLDKTTIGLEERGE
;
A
#
# COMPACT_ATOMS: atom_id res chain seq x y z
N MET A 1 12.36 -1.66 -10.57
CA MET A 1 11.14 -2.49 -10.45
C MET A 1 9.95 -1.71 -10.98
N LYS A 2 8.91 -2.41 -11.44
CA LYS A 2 7.64 -1.79 -11.82
C LYS A 2 6.87 -1.31 -10.59
N THR A 3 6.00 -0.31 -10.75
CA THR A 3 5.19 0.20 -9.64
C THR A 3 4.15 -0.84 -9.23
N SER A 4 3.56 -1.55 -10.20
CA SER A 4 2.62 -2.66 -9.96
C SER A 4 3.24 -3.77 -9.13
N GLU A 5 4.47 -4.18 -9.45
CA GLU A 5 5.25 -5.17 -8.69
C GLU A 5 5.50 -4.71 -7.24
N PHE A 6 5.79 -3.42 -7.03
CA PHE A 6 5.98 -2.86 -5.70
C PHE A 6 4.70 -2.94 -4.86
N VAL A 7 3.58 -2.52 -5.44
CA VAL A 7 2.27 -2.54 -4.77
C VAL A 7 1.82 -3.98 -4.49
N SER A 8 2.09 -4.92 -5.40
CA SER A 8 1.80 -6.34 -5.22
C SER A 8 2.60 -6.93 -4.03
N GLN A 9 3.88 -6.58 -3.88
CA GLN A 9 4.66 -7.01 -2.70
C GLN A 9 4.10 -6.41 -1.40
N ALA A 10 3.63 -5.16 -1.44
CA ALA A 10 3.03 -4.54 -0.25
C ALA A 10 1.70 -5.21 0.12
N ARG A 11 0.92 -5.63 -0.88
CA ARG A 11 -0.28 -6.45 -0.70
C ARG A 11 0.02 -7.77 -0.01
N ASP A 12 1.14 -8.42 -0.35
CA ASP A 12 1.55 -9.67 0.30
C ASP A 12 1.94 -9.48 1.77
N GLU A 13 2.58 -8.36 2.12
CA GLU A 13 2.85 -7.99 3.52
C GLU A 13 1.55 -7.83 4.33
N ILE A 14 0.55 -7.15 3.76
CA ILE A 14 -0.78 -7.02 4.38
C ILE A 14 -1.48 -8.38 4.49
N TYR A 15 -1.36 -9.23 3.46
CA TYR A 15 -1.95 -10.57 3.47
C TYR A 15 -1.37 -11.45 4.58
N GLN A 16 -0.07 -11.36 4.84
CA GLN A 16 0.58 -12.06 5.95
C GLN A 16 0.13 -11.54 7.31
N GLY A 17 -0.11 -10.23 7.43
CA GLY A 17 -0.51 -9.62 8.67
C GLY A 17 -0.90 -8.16 8.52
N TRP A 18 -2.12 -7.81 8.92
CA TRP A 18 -2.62 -6.44 8.89
C TRP A 18 -2.87 -5.94 10.31
N THR A 19 -2.55 -4.67 10.55
CA THR A 19 -2.93 -3.99 11.79
C THR A 19 -3.61 -2.65 11.51
N GLN A 20 -4.65 -2.41 12.28
CA GLN A 20 -5.34 -1.13 12.38
C GLN A 20 -4.76 -0.32 13.56
N ASN A 21 -4.80 1.00 13.51
CA ASN A 21 -4.40 1.93 14.57
C ASN A 21 -2.93 1.78 15.04
N SER A 22 -2.10 1.15 14.22
CA SER A 22 -0.67 0.99 14.49
C SER A 22 0.08 0.89 13.18
N TYR A 23 1.31 1.40 13.17
CA TYR A 23 2.20 1.25 12.04
C TYR A 23 2.65 -0.20 11.85
N ARG A 24 2.93 -0.89 12.96
CA ARG A 24 3.39 -2.29 13.00
C ARG A 24 3.06 -2.89 14.37
N THR A 25 2.74 -4.18 14.35
CA THR A 25 2.73 -5.05 15.54
C THR A 25 3.56 -6.31 15.25
N ASP A 26 3.63 -7.24 16.19
CA ASP A 26 4.21 -8.56 15.94
C ASP A 26 3.36 -9.40 14.97
N GLN A 27 2.09 -9.01 14.78
CA GLN A 27 1.12 -9.74 13.96
C GLN A 27 0.93 -9.15 12.56
N GLY A 28 1.42 -7.93 12.29
CA GLY A 28 1.19 -7.28 10.99
C GLY A 28 1.66 -5.84 10.85
N VAL A 29 1.30 -5.23 9.72
CA VAL A 29 1.58 -3.83 9.38
C VAL A 29 0.34 -3.15 8.82
N CYS A 30 0.30 -1.81 8.92
CA CYS A 30 -0.61 -1.02 8.11
C CYS A 30 -0.06 -0.84 6.68
N VAL A 31 -0.83 -0.19 5.80
CA VAL A 31 -0.42 0.06 4.41
C VAL A 31 0.94 0.77 4.31
N LEU A 32 1.19 1.81 5.10
CA LEU A 32 2.49 2.52 5.07
C LEU A 32 3.63 1.62 5.56
N GLY A 33 3.40 0.83 6.60
CA GLY A 33 4.37 -0.14 7.10
C GLY A 33 4.70 -1.23 6.08
N ALA A 34 3.71 -1.68 5.30
CA ALA A 34 3.92 -2.61 4.19
C ALA A 34 4.80 -1.99 3.09
N LEU A 35 4.53 -0.76 2.66
CA LEU A 35 5.35 -0.06 1.68
C LEU A 35 6.81 0.09 2.15
N ASP A 36 7.02 0.41 3.42
CA ASP A 36 8.35 0.60 3.97
C ASP A 36 9.10 -0.74 4.15
N ARG A 37 8.42 -1.84 4.48
CA ARG A 37 9.03 -3.20 4.46
C ARG A 37 9.49 -3.57 3.06
N VAL A 38 8.65 -3.38 2.05
CA VAL A 38 9.01 -3.64 0.65
C VAL A 38 10.20 -2.78 0.23
N ALA A 39 10.21 -1.49 0.59
CA ALA A 39 11.35 -0.62 0.31
C ALA A 39 12.63 -1.14 0.98
N LEU A 40 12.60 -1.46 2.27
CA LEU A 40 13.76 -1.98 3.00
C LEU A 40 14.29 -3.29 2.40
N HIS A 41 13.40 -4.20 2.00
CA HIS A 41 13.78 -5.45 1.34
C HIS A 41 14.46 -5.21 -0.02
N ASN A 42 14.06 -4.17 -0.76
CA ASN A 42 14.58 -3.90 -2.10
C ASN A 42 15.74 -2.89 -2.15
N LEU A 43 16.18 -2.32 -1.01
CA LEU A 43 17.28 -1.34 -0.97
C LEU A 43 18.57 -1.82 -1.66
N HIS A 44 18.83 -3.13 -1.65
CA HIS A 44 20.00 -3.73 -2.30
C HIS A 44 19.98 -3.63 -3.84
N GLN A 45 18.83 -3.34 -4.44
CA GLN A 45 18.68 -3.17 -5.89
C GLN A 45 19.01 -1.74 -6.37
N GLY A 46 19.13 -0.79 -5.43
CA GLY A 46 19.31 0.64 -5.73
C GLY A 46 18.50 1.50 -4.76
N PRO A 47 19.15 2.20 -3.80
CA PRO A 47 18.42 2.98 -2.80
C PRO A 47 17.57 4.11 -3.41
N GLU A 48 18.10 4.80 -4.42
CA GLU A 48 17.41 5.94 -5.05
C GLU A 48 16.16 5.48 -5.82
N GLU A 49 16.30 4.42 -6.62
CA GLU A 49 15.21 3.80 -7.37
C GLU A 49 14.14 3.25 -6.43
N THR A 50 14.55 2.64 -5.32
CA THR A 50 13.63 2.08 -4.31
C THR A 50 12.82 3.18 -3.63
N VAL A 51 13.46 4.29 -3.24
CA VAL A 51 12.76 5.45 -2.65
C VAL A 51 11.77 6.05 -3.64
N LYS A 52 12.15 6.18 -4.92
CA LYS A 52 11.27 6.65 -5.99
C LYS A 52 10.08 5.71 -6.20
N ALA A 53 10.30 4.40 -6.25
CA ALA A 53 9.25 3.39 -6.41
C ALA A 53 8.26 3.43 -5.24
N ARG A 54 8.76 3.50 -4.00
CA ARG A 54 7.93 3.63 -2.79
C ARG A 54 7.09 4.90 -2.79
N ALA A 55 7.67 6.04 -3.15
CA ALA A 55 6.95 7.31 -3.22
C ALA A 55 5.87 7.29 -4.32
N LYS A 56 6.15 6.66 -5.46
CA LYS A 56 5.18 6.50 -6.54
C LYS A 56 4.03 5.56 -6.15
N ALA A 57 4.36 4.40 -5.58
CA ALA A 57 3.37 3.45 -5.08
C ALA A 57 2.42 4.10 -4.06
N GLN A 58 2.93 4.88 -3.11
CA GLN A 58 2.07 5.62 -2.17
C GLN A 58 1.07 6.52 -2.89
N LYS A 59 1.51 7.34 -3.86
CA LYS A 59 0.63 8.26 -4.58
C LYS A 59 -0.47 7.55 -5.36
N GLU A 60 -0.13 6.42 -5.99
CA GLU A 60 -1.10 5.63 -6.77
C GLU A 60 -2.14 4.98 -5.84
N ILE A 61 -1.72 4.53 -4.65
CA ILE A 61 -2.62 4.02 -3.62
C ILE A 61 -3.51 5.13 -3.07
N GLU A 62 -2.98 6.33 -2.80
CA GLU A 62 -3.75 7.48 -2.33
C GLU A 62 -4.84 7.85 -3.35
N LYS A 63 -4.49 7.90 -4.63
CA LYS A 63 -5.46 8.15 -5.71
C LYS A 63 -6.53 7.07 -5.78
N MET A 64 -6.14 5.79 -5.74
CA MET A 64 -7.10 4.68 -5.79
C MET A 64 -7.99 4.65 -4.53
N ALA A 65 -7.46 5.04 -3.37
CA ALA A 65 -8.21 5.14 -2.13
C ALA A 65 -9.29 6.22 -2.19
N GLU A 66 -8.96 7.39 -2.75
CA GLU A 66 -9.92 8.47 -2.99
C GLU A 66 -11.05 8.02 -3.94
N GLU A 67 -10.73 7.22 -4.95
CA GLU A 67 -11.71 6.72 -5.93
C GLU A 67 -12.61 5.60 -5.37
N LEU A 68 -12.04 4.62 -4.67
CA LEU A 68 -12.77 3.42 -4.21
C LEU A 68 -13.49 3.61 -2.86
N PHE A 69 -12.95 4.46 -2.00
CA PHE A 69 -13.37 4.58 -0.62
C PHE A 69 -13.67 6.04 -0.23
N PRO A 70 -14.43 6.81 -1.03
CA PRO A 70 -14.61 8.25 -0.82
C PRO A 70 -15.25 8.59 0.53
N ASP A 71 -16.08 7.69 1.09
CA ASP A 71 -16.78 7.91 2.35
C ASP A 71 -15.87 7.78 3.59
N VAL A 72 -14.76 7.05 3.48
CA VAL A 72 -13.78 6.87 4.57
C VAL A 72 -12.46 7.60 4.30
N TRP A 73 -12.22 8.02 3.06
CA TRP A 73 -11.03 8.75 2.68
C TRP A 73 -11.06 10.17 3.24
N ASN A 74 -10.18 10.44 4.21
CA ASN A 74 -9.99 11.79 4.78
C ASN A 74 -8.62 12.38 4.37
N GLY A 75 -8.23 12.18 3.11
CA GLY A 75 -7.01 12.75 2.53
C GLY A 75 -5.71 12.05 2.91
N SER A 76 -5.74 10.89 3.57
CA SER A 76 -4.51 10.14 3.86
C SER A 76 -4.74 8.64 4.07
N ILE A 77 -3.72 7.85 3.73
CA ILE A 77 -3.71 6.39 3.94
C ILE A 77 -3.96 5.99 5.40
N PRO A 78 -3.35 6.63 6.43
CA PRO A 78 -3.65 6.31 7.82
C PRO A 78 -5.13 6.48 8.17
N ALA A 79 -5.79 7.54 7.68
CA ALA A 79 -7.21 7.76 7.96
C ALA A 79 -8.09 6.64 7.38
N LEU A 80 -7.80 6.17 6.17
CA LEU A 80 -8.49 5.01 5.59
C LEU A 80 -8.18 3.74 6.38
N ASN A 81 -6.90 3.45 6.66
CA ASN A 81 -6.49 2.23 7.36
C ASN A 81 -7.15 2.13 8.75
N ASP A 82 -7.21 3.26 9.46
CA ASP A 82 -7.61 3.33 10.88
C ASP A 82 -9.12 3.61 11.06
N SER A 83 -9.85 3.87 9.98
CA SER A 83 -11.31 3.97 10.03
C SER A 83 -11.93 2.68 10.57
N PHE A 84 -12.82 2.81 11.56
CA PHE A 84 -13.46 1.67 12.21
C PHE A 84 -14.20 0.72 11.24
N SER A 85 -14.67 1.24 10.10
CA SER A 85 -15.35 0.45 9.07
C SER A 85 -14.40 -0.25 8.10
N THR A 86 -13.11 0.09 8.09
CA THR A 86 -12.13 -0.52 7.20
C THR A 86 -11.73 -1.89 7.72
N THR A 87 -11.78 -2.88 6.85
CA THR A 87 -11.33 -4.24 7.12
C THR A 87 -10.03 -4.57 6.39
N LYS A 88 -9.40 -5.69 6.74
CA LYS A 88 -8.25 -6.21 6.00
C LYS A 88 -8.56 -6.41 4.52
N ASP A 89 -9.74 -6.90 4.21
CA ASP A 89 -10.14 -7.21 2.83
C ASP A 89 -10.33 -5.93 2.01
N ASP A 90 -10.79 -4.84 2.63
CA ASP A 90 -10.85 -3.52 1.98
C ASP A 90 -9.45 -3.03 1.60
N VAL A 91 -8.48 -3.19 2.52
CA VAL A 91 -7.08 -2.83 2.26
C VAL A 91 -6.46 -3.71 1.18
N LEU A 92 -6.75 -5.02 1.18
CA LEU A 92 -6.29 -5.92 0.11
C LEU A 92 -6.91 -5.54 -1.24
N ASN A 93 -8.21 -5.27 -1.28
CA ASN A 93 -8.91 -4.83 -2.49
C ASN A 93 -8.36 -3.49 -3.01
N LEU A 94 -8.06 -2.53 -2.13
CA LEU A 94 -7.39 -1.28 -2.49
C LEU A 94 -6.08 -1.55 -3.25
N LEU A 95 -5.22 -2.41 -2.69
CA LEU A 95 -3.92 -2.71 -3.28
C LEU A 95 -4.06 -3.51 -4.58
N ASP A 96 -4.95 -4.52 -4.62
CA ASP A 96 -5.23 -5.32 -5.82
C ASP A 96 -5.74 -4.41 -6.97
N LYS A 97 -6.67 -3.49 -6.70
CA LYS A 97 -7.17 -2.52 -7.69
C LYS A 97 -6.11 -1.52 -8.13
N THR A 98 -5.26 -1.08 -7.21
CA THR A 98 -4.13 -0.21 -7.55
C THR A 98 -3.16 -0.93 -8.49
N THR A 99 -2.81 -2.18 -8.19
CA THR A 99 -1.95 -3.03 -9.05
C THR A 99 -2.56 -3.20 -10.44
N ILE A 100 -3.83 -3.60 -10.54
CA ILE A 100 -4.52 -3.78 -11.83
C ILE A 100 -4.49 -2.48 -12.66
N GLY A 101 -4.84 -1.35 -12.05
CA GLY A 101 -4.84 -0.06 -12.75
C GLY A 101 -3.45 0.34 -13.26
N LEU A 102 -2.38 0.00 -12.53
CA LEU A 102 -1.01 0.22 -12.96
C LEU A 102 -0.63 -0.69 -14.13
N GLU A 103 -0.96 -1.97 -14.06
CA GLU A 103 -0.68 -2.94 -15.14
C GLU A 103 -1.36 -2.54 -16.45
N GLU A 104 -2.59 -2.05 -16.39
CA GLU A 104 -3.32 -1.51 -17.56
C GLU A 104 -2.64 -0.29 -18.19
N ARG A 105 -1.88 0.48 -17.40
CA ARG A 105 -1.05 1.61 -17.87
C ARG A 105 0.36 1.18 -18.31
N GLY A 106 0.70 -0.10 -18.21
CA GLY A 106 2.03 -0.63 -18.50
C GLY A 106 3.06 -0.38 -17.37
N GLU A 107 2.57 -0.08 -16.18
CA GLU A 107 3.35 0.27 -14.97
C GLU A 107 3.48 -0.86 -13.95
#